data_AF-A0A0S8GNA3-F1
#
_entry.id   AF-A0A0S8GNA3-F1
#
_cell.length_a   1.000
_cell.length_b   1.000
_cell.length_c   1.000
_cell.angle_alpha   90.00
_cell.angle_beta   90.00
_cell.angle_gamma   90.00
#
_symmetry.space_group_name_H-M   'P 1'
#
loop_
_entity.id
_entity.type
_entity.pdbx_description
1 polymer ?
#
loop_
_entity_poly.entity_id
_entity_poly.type
_entity_poly.pdbx_seq_one_letter_code
_entity_poly.pdbx_strand_id
1 'polypeptide(L)'
;MTRDISRFLEAEDAERSLEELFPIPEWREIYQNPDWRKRDQLLKDLYVRCLFEIAKVRYVWSFRVCMDEKYQTLYYLIHATNHFDGLKIMKDIMYRQGSEGQFAYLGPKEVTYRNQLTLYDDDFSSLKEYLLTQFKGKAKTFKGILEETYMYTRFVERHYKNAILELESEEKVKIEGKGKRGAIRDFTRLTFLHHNPGIDLFPASSTQIAKLRVHYKKYNELNRRKRTLVTKVNDGSIIARFDKTPLPEKPTDVVCPHFLELKWAYGCPFDCSWCYLKGTFRFRPDGLKPVVKDYEKIESHTKAFLEEVKSPEILNTGEIADSLMHENSVSAFSKFIIPMFESQRLHKVLFLTKSSNVKNLMHIYPHNQTIISFSLNAIPVAKRWEKAPRIEAAAKVYEAGYEVRIRIDPMVPINNWKKHYLQLLDLVFERFNPERVTLGSLRGLQSTINGCSDKSWVRYLKEKSNWGKKIDFETRLAMYSAIIEYLKAKRNYSKIALCKETVEMWNKLKMNYRKIKCNCIW
;
A
#
# COMPACT_ATOMS: atom_id res chain seq x y z
N MET A 1 30.56 2.16 8.80
CA MET A 1 30.53 3.62 8.61
C MET A 1 30.38 3.92 7.12
N THR A 2 29.17 4.02 6.60
CA THR A 2 28.92 4.18 5.15
C THR A 2 29.29 5.56 4.62
N ARG A 3 29.22 6.59 5.47
CA ARG A 3 29.72 7.94 5.16
C ARG A 3 31.22 7.95 4.93
N ASP A 4 31.99 7.32 5.80
CA ASP A 4 33.46 7.38 5.75
C ASP A 4 34.00 6.48 4.62
N ILE A 5 33.35 5.35 4.35
CA ILE A 5 33.58 4.54 3.14
C ILE A 5 33.41 5.41 1.87
N SER A 6 32.44 6.33 1.85
CA SER A 6 32.24 7.24 0.71
C SER A 6 33.32 8.31 0.54
N ARG A 7 34.06 8.62 1.60
CA ARG A 7 35.09 9.67 1.61
C ARG A 7 36.44 9.20 1.08
N PHE A 8 36.72 7.90 1.13
CA PHE A 8 38.05 7.35 0.85
C PHE A 8 38.15 6.52 -0.44
N LEU A 9 37.11 6.48 -1.29
CA LEU A 9 37.08 5.65 -2.51
C LEU A 9 38.20 5.93 -3.51
N GLU A 10 38.68 7.17 -3.57
CA GLU A 10 39.74 7.58 -4.51
C GLU A 10 41.14 7.24 -3.99
N ALA A 11 41.26 6.68 -2.79
CA ALA A 11 42.54 6.22 -2.25
C ALA A 11 42.91 4.85 -2.85
N GLU A 12 44.17 4.69 -3.24
CA GLU A 12 44.69 3.47 -3.89
C GLU A 12 44.45 2.18 -3.07
N ASP A 13 44.40 2.27 -1.73
CA ASP A 13 44.18 1.13 -0.82
C ASP A 13 42.70 0.86 -0.49
N ALA A 14 41.77 1.71 -0.93
CA ALA A 14 40.36 1.61 -0.56
C ALA A 14 39.64 0.46 -1.26
N GLU A 15 39.99 0.17 -2.52
CA GLU A 15 39.35 -0.92 -3.26
C GLU A 15 39.60 -2.28 -2.61
N ARG A 16 40.85 -2.57 -2.24
CA ARG A 16 41.21 -3.79 -1.52
C ARG A 16 40.44 -3.93 -0.20
N SER A 17 40.35 -2.83 0.56
CA SER A 17 39.60 -2.80 1.82
C SER A 17 38.10 -3.06 1.63
N LEU A 18 37.53 -2.62 0.51
CA LEU A 18 36.12 -2.83 0.15
C LEU A 18 35.87 -4.25 -0.35
N GLU A 19 36.81 -4.87 -1.07
CA GLU A 19 36.74 -6.28 -1.44
C GLU A 19 36.78 -7.19 -0.22
N GLU A 20 37.63 -6.86 0.78
CA GLU A 20 37.69 -7.59 2.05
C GLU A 20 36.39 -7.42 2.85
N LEU A 21 35.80 -6.21 2.86
CA LEU A 21 34.55 -5.92 3.58
C LEU A 21 33.30 -6.48 2.88
N PHE A 22 33.30 -6.48 1.55
CA PHE A 22 32.22 -6.93 0.68
C PHE A 22 32.76 -7.92 -0.36
N PRO A 23 32.92 -9.20 0.01
CA PRO A 23 33.48 -10.19 -0.92
C PRO A 23 32.55 -10.49 -2.11
N ILE A 24 31.29 -10.06 -2.04
CA ILE A 24 30.35 -10.06 -3.17
C ILE A 24 30.54 -8.74 -3.95
N PRO A 25 30.92 -8.78 -5.25
CA PRO A 25 31.36 -7.60 -6.01
C PRO A 25 30.24 -6.59 -6.34
N GLU A 26 28.99 -6.88 -5.98
CA GLU A 26 27.82 -5.99 -6.13
C GLU A 26 28.01 -4.61 -5.51
N TRP A 27 28.92 -4.47 -4.54
CA TRP A 27 29.23 -3.19 -3.91
C TRP A 27 29.70 -2.13 -4.92
N ARG A 28 30.37 -2.54 -6.02
CA ARG A 28 30.85 -1.64 -7.08
C ARG A 28 29.70 -0.93 -7.78
N GLU A 29 28.63 -1.67 -8.11
CA GLU A 29 27.41 -1.13 -8.73
C GLU A 29 26.60 -0.30 -7.74
N ILE A 30 26.47 -0.78 -6.51
CA ILE A 30 25.78 -0.05 -5.43
C ILE A 30 26.45 1.32 -5.20
N TYR A 31 27.78 1.39 -5.35
CA TYR A 31 28.53 2.61 -5.12
C TYR A 31 28.25 3.72 -6.15
N GLN A 32 28.01 3.33 -7.39
CA GLN A 32 27.68 4.23 -8.49
C GLN A 32 26.28 4.86 -8.33
N ASN A 33 25.51 4.44 -7.33
CA ASN A 33 24.19 5.00 -7.06
C ASN A 33 24.29 6.47 -6.56
N PRO A 34 23.66 7.43 -7.25
CA PRO A 34 23.74 8.85 -6.89
C PRO A 34 22.94 9.19 -5.62
N ASP A 35 21.97 8.36 -5.21
CA ASP A 35 21.22 8.55 -3.97
C ASP A 35 21.96 7.92 -2.78
N TRP A 36 22.56 8.78 -1.94
CA TRP A 36 23.31 8.36 -0.76
C TRP A 36 22.48 7.51 0.22
N ARG A 37 21.15 7.72 0.32
CA ARG A 37 20.29 6.95 1.23
C ARG A 37 20.04 5.55 0.69
N LYS A 38 19.82 5.44 -0.62
CA LYS A 38 19.63 4.15 -1.31
C LYS A 38 20.94 3.36 -1.28
N ARG A 39 22.07 4.02 -1.53
CA ARG A 39 23.40 3.44 -1.41
C ARG A 39 23.69 2.92 0.01
N ASP A 40 23.41 3.73 1.04
CA ASP A 40 23.61 3.36 2.44
C ASP A 40 22.83 2.09 2.84
N GLN A 41 21.55 2.04 2.47
CA GLN A 41 20.69 0.88 2.73
C GLN A 41 21.17 -0.36 1.95
N LEU A 42 21.51 -0.20 0.67
CA LEU A 42 21.98 -1.30 -0.18
C LEU A 42 23.32 -1.87 0.30
N LEU A 43 24.27 -1.02 0.72
CA LEU A 43 25.54 -1.48 1.30
C LEU A 43 25.30 -2.23 2.62
N LYS A 44 24.40 -1.75 3.49
CA LYS A 44 24.02 -2.47 4.71
C LYS A 44 23.38 -3.83 4.38
N ASP A 45 22.47 -3.88 3.41
CA ASP A 45 21.81 -5.13 3.00
C ASP A 45 22.81 -6.11 2.37
N LEU A 46 23.76 -5.62 1.57
CA LEU A 46 24.85 -6.42 1.02
C LEU A 46 25.75 -6.98 2.11
N TYR A 47 26.14 -6.18 3.11
CA TYR A 47 26.95 -6.66 4.22
C TYR A 47 26.22 -7.76 5.02
N VAL A 48 24.93 -7.55 5.31
CA VAL A 48 24.10 -8.56 5.97
C VAL A 48 24.00 -9.84 5.14
N ARG A 49 23.88 -9.74 3.81
CA ARG A 49 23.94 -10.90 2.91
C ARG A 49 25.29 -11.60 2.96
N CYS A 50 26.41 -10.87 2.96
CA CYS A 50 27.74 -11.46 3.10
C CYS A 50 27.85 -12.26 4.41
N LEU A 51 27.28 -11.76 5.51
CA LEU A 51 27.25 -12.48 6.78
C LEU A 51 26.47 -13.81 6.70
N PHE A 52 25.36 -13.85 5.96
CA PHE A 52 24.58 -15.08 5.76
C PHE A 52 25.21 -16.04 4.75
N GLU A 53 25.63 -15.53 3.59
CA GLU A 53 26.05 -16.32 2.45
C GLU A 53 27.49 -16.80 2.57
N ILE A 54 28.39 -15.96 3.09
CA ILE A 54 29.83 -16.24 3.17
C ILE A 54 30.19 -16.68 4.58
N ALA A 55 29.92 -15.85 5.58
CA ALA A 55 30.27 -16.16 6.97
C ALA A 55 29.33 -17.20 7.63
N LYS A 56 28.27 -17.61 6.92
CA LYS A 56 27.27 -18.61 7.36
C LYS A 56 26.69 -18.30 8.75
N VAL A 57 26.57 -17.02 9.09
CA VAL A 57 26.01 -16.58 10.36
C VAL A 57 24.51 -16.88 10.37
N ARG A 58 24.00 -17.45 11.47
CA ARG A 58 22.58 -17.83 11.57
C ARG A 58 21.65 -16.66 11.87
N TYR A 59 22.11 -15.68 12.64
CA TYR A 59 21.30 -14.54 13.07
C TYR A 59 22.04 -13.21 12.91
N VAL A 60 21.36 -12.23 12.32
CA VAL A 60 21.90 -10.88 12.13
C VAL A 60 20.82 -9.84 12.46
N TRP A 61 21.20 -8.80 13.21
CA TRP A 61 20.34 -7.66 13.51
C TRP A 61 21.10 -6.35 13.41
N SER A 62 20.47 -5.31 12.85
CA SER A 62 21.10 -4.01 12.64
C SER A 62 20.41 -2.91 13.45
N PHE A 63 21.18 -2.02 14.04
CA PHE A 63 20.73 -0.83 14.74
C PHE A 63 21.34 0.42 14.10
N ARG A 64 20.52 1.42 13.81
CA ARG A 64 20.94 2.62 13.06
C ARG A 64 21.31 3.76 14.00
N VAL A 65 22.43 4.43 13.77
CA VAL A 65 22.82 5.63 14.53
C VAL A 65 22.84 6.85 13.60
N CYS A 66 22.14 7.92 13.97
CA CYS A 66 22.00 9.15 13.18
C CYS A 66 22.68 10.36 13.85
N MET A 67 23.00 11.39 13.07
CA MET A 67 23.40 12.73 13.57
C MET A 67 22.19 13.65 13.78
N ASP A 68 22.20 14.37 14.90
CA ASP A 68 21.10 15.18 15.48
C ASP A 68 20.50 16.25 14.56
N GLU A 69 21.24 16.77 13.57
CA GLU A 69 20.80 17.94 12.79
C GLU A 69 20.24 17.61 11.40
N LYS A 70 20.59 16.43 10.83
CA LYS A 70 20.26 16.10 9.42
C LYS A 70 19.62 14.72 9.23
N TYR A 71 19.34 13.97 10.31
CA TYR A 71 18.88 12.57 10.24
C TYR A 71 19.75 11.70 9.31
N GLN A 72 21.02 12.05 9.17
CA GLN A 72 21.97 11.34 8.33
C GLN A 72 22.54 10.16 9.11
N THR A 73 22.57 8.98 8.49
CA THR A 73 23.16 7.78 9.09
C THR A 73 24.66 7.97 9.26
N LEU A 74 25.12 7.81 10.49
CA LEU A 74 26.54 7.86 10.84
C LEU A 74 27.16 6.46 10.65
N TYR A 75 26.54 5.46 11.29
CA TYR A 75 26.89 4.06 11.12
C TYR A 75 25.72 3.15 11.50
N TYR A 76 25.85 1.89 11.09
CA TYR A 76 25.03 0.79 11.59
C TYR A 76 25.85 -0.03 12.58
N LEU A 77 25.26 -0.37 13.72
CA LEU A 77 25.73 -1.43 14.59
C LEU A 77 25.08 -2.72 14.13
N ILE A 78 25.89 -3.66 13.64
CA ILE A 78 25.40 -4.95 13.16
C ILE A 78 25.83 -6.01 14.16
N HIS A 79 24.86 -6.63 14.81
CA HIS A 79 25.08 -7.78 15.67
C HIS A 79 24.88 -9.06 14.86
N ALA A 80 25.90 -9.91 14.84
CA ALA A 80 25.93 -11.19 14.14
C ALA A 80 26.22 -12.30 15.16
N THR A 81 25.43 -13.37 15.15
CA THR A 81 25.61 -14.49 16.09
C THR A 81 25.02 -15.78 15.52
N ASN A 82 25.60 -16.92 15.93
CA ASN A 82 25.07 -18.24 15.63
C ASN A 82 24.13 -18.77 16.72
N HIS A 83 24.03 -18.06 17.84
CA HIS A 83 23.22 -18.45 18.97
C HIS A 83 22.00 -17.53 19.13
N PHE A 84 20.82 -18.13 19.22
CA PHE A 84 19.56 -17.39 19.35
C PHE A 84 19.54 -16.45 20.56
N ASP A 85 20.05 -16.90 21.71
CA ASP A 85 20.08 -16.07 22.91
C ASP A 85 20.96 -14.81 22.74
N GLY A 86 22.00 -14.88 21.91
CA GLY A 86 22.80 -13.70 21.55
C GLY A 86 21.98 -12.66 20.79
N LEU A 87 21.21 -13.11 19.78
CA LEU A 87 20.32 -12.25 19.00
C LEU A 87 19.29 -11.61 19.93
N LYS A 88 18.69 -12.43 20.80
CA LYS A 88 17.65 -12.03 21.73
C LYS A 88 18.12 -10.91 22.66
N ILE A 89 19.22 -11.14 23.38
CA ILE A 89 19.79 -10.18 24.34
C ILE A 89 20.12 -8.87 23.65
N MET A 90 20.80 -8.92 22.51
CA MET A 90 21.25 -7.72 21.81
C MET A 90 20.09 -6.94 21.22
N LYS A 91 19.11 -7.62 20.62
CA LYS A 91 17.90 -6.96 20.11
C LYS A 91 17.12 -6.27 21.23
N ASP A 92 17.03 -6.86 22.42
CA ASP A 92 16.34 -6.24 23.57
C ASP A 92 17.10 -5.03 24.12
N ILE A 93 18.42 -5.08 24.16
CA ILE A 93 19.26 -3.91 24.51
C ILE A 93 19.05 -2.80 23.48
N MET A 94 19.16 -3.13 22.19
CA MET A 94 18.98 -2.18 21.09
C MET A 94 17.57 -1.55 21.10
N TYR A 95 16.54 -2.33 21.38
CA TYR A 95 15.17 -1.80 21.50
C TYR A 95 15.05 -0.80 22.65
N ARG A 96 15.68 -1.08 23.81
CA ARG A 96 15.67 -0.19 24.98
C ARG A 96 16.47 1.09 24.77
N GLN A 97 17.57 1.03 24.01
CA GLN A 97 18.46 2.16 23.75
C GLN A 97 18.04 2.98 22.52
N GLY A 98 17.20 2.43 21.65
CA GLY A 98 16.67 3.12 20.49
C GLY A 98 15.46 4.00 20.80
N SER A 99 15.17 4.93 19.89
CA SER A 99 13.89 5.62 19.80
C SER A 99 12.78 4.58 19.67
N GLU A 100 11.74 4.69 20.51
CA GLU A 100 10.72 3.66 20.74
C GLU A 100 10.21 3.06 19.42
N GLY A 101 10.45 1.75 19.24
CA GLY A 101 9.96 0.98 18.08
C GLY A 101 10.79 1.09 16.78
N GLN A 102 11.90 1.85 16.74
CA GLN A 102 12.65 2.09 15.50
C GLN A 102 14.05 1.45 15.43
N PHE A 103 14.54 0.83 16.51
CA PHE A 103 15.91 0.28 16.58
C PHE A 103 16.96 1.26 16.01
N ALA A 104 16.81 2.53 16.38
CA ALA A 104 17.68 3.59 15.92
C ALA A 104 17.91 4.61 17.02
N TYR A 105 19.09 5.20 17.08
CA TYR A 105 19.38 6.40 17.88
C TYR A 105 19.22 7.64 17.00
N LEU A 106 18.24 8.49 17.32
CA LEU A 106 17.86 9.66 16.52
C LEU A 106 18.26 11.01 17.12
N GLY A 107 18.93 11.02 18.28
CA GLY A 107 19.48 12.22 18.91
C GLY A 107 18.61 12.85 20.03
N PRO A 108 19.15 13.82 20.81
CA PRO A 108 18.48 14.40 21.99
C PRO A 108 17.31 15.34 21.68
N LYS A 109 17.26 15.96 20.49
CA LYS A 109 16.23 16.94 20.09
C LYS A 109 14.88 16.31 19.68
N GLU A 110 14.73 15.00 19.84
CA GLU A 110 13.56 14.24 19.38
C GLU A 110 12.25 14.62 20.11
N VAL A 111 12.33 15.15 21.34
CA VAL A 111 11.15 15.53 22.14
C VAL A 111 10.29 16.59 21.45
N THR A 112 10.88 17.48 20.65
CA THR A 112 10.16 18.60 20.00
C THR A 112 9.44 18.19 18.70
N TYR A 113 9.90 17.11 18.04
CA TYR A 113 9.29 16.57 16.81
C TYR A 113 8.23 15.49 17.09
N ARG A 114 8.12 15.03 18.35
CA ARG A 114 7.14 14.02 18.79
C ARG A 114 5.67 14.41 18.54
N ASN A 115 5.35 15.70 18.42
CA ASN A 115 3.98 16.14 18.08
C ASN A 115 3.60 16.01 16.59
N GLN A 116 4.51 15.51 15.73
CA GLN A 116 4.24 15.28 14.29
C GLN A 116 4.39 13.81 13.85
N LEU A 117 4.75 12.89 14.75
CA LEU A 117 5.04 11.48 14.41
C LEU A 117 4.34 10.43 15.30
N THR A 118 3.40 10.83 16.15
CA THR A 118 2.47 9.88 16.79
C THR A 118 1.33 9.51 15.83
N LEU A 119 1.64 8.66 14.85
CA LEU A 119 0.65 7.94 14.04
C LEU A 119 1.21 6.60 13.54
N TYR A 120 2.08 5.97 14.34
CA TYR A 120 2.53 4.60 14.17
C TYR A 120 2.36 3.83 15.49
N ASP A 121 1.11 3.63 15.88
CA ASP A 121 0.77 2.42 16.62
C ASP A 121 0.65 1.30 15.59
N ASP A 122 1.80 0.70 15.23
CA ASP A 122 1.81 -0.68 14.75
C ASP A 122 1.39 -1.52 15.96
N ASP A 123 0.06 -1.65 16.07
CA ASP A 123 -0.62 -2.17 17.23
C ASP A 123 -0.23 -3.62 17.49
N PHE A 124 -0.27 -3.96 18.78
CA PHE A 124 -0.06 -5.29 19.36
C PHE A 124 -0.84 -6.39 18.63
N SER A 125 -1.98 -6.03 18.05
CA SER A 125 -2.83 -6.83 17.16
C SER A 125 -2.08 -7.47 15.98
N SER A 126 -1.09 -6.79 15.40
CA SER A 126 -0.32 -7.30 14.25
C SER A 126 0.58 -8.50 14.60
N LEU A 127 1.13 -8.53 15.83
CA LEU A 127 1.90 -9.66 16.32
C LEU A 127 1.01 -10.88 16.62
N LYS A 128 -0.20 -10.64 17.16
CA LYS A 128 -1.19 -11.69 17.43
C LYS A 128 -1.61 -12.42 16.16
N GLU A 129 -1.96 -11.66 15.11
CA GLU A 129 -2.34 -12.22 13.80
C GLU A 129 -1.19 -12.99 13.15
N TYR A 130 0.04 -12.47 13.24
CA TYR A 130 1.22 -13.14 12.73
C TYR A 130 1.48 -14.49 13.41
N LEU A 131 1.40 -14.55 14.73
CA LEU A 131 1.56 -15.79 15.51
C LEU A 131 0.47 -16.81 15.17
N LEU A 132 -0.80 -16.38 15.08
CA LEU A 132 -1.91 -17.26 14.68
C LEU A 132 -1.73 -17.82 13.27
N THR A 133 -1.24 -17.00 12.33
CA THR A 133 -1.08 -17.41 10.92
C THR A 133 0.07 -18.40 10.77
N GLN A 134 1.24 -18.12 11.37
CA GLN A 134 2.42 -18.96 11.22
C GLN A 134 2.29 -20.32 11.92
N PHE A 135 1.62 -20.33 13.08
CA PHE A 135 1.53 -21.51 13.93
C PHE A 135 0.14 -22.14 13.95
N LYS A 136 -0.78 -21.76 13.04
CA LYS A 136 -2.15 -22.32 12.94
C LYS A 136 -2.15 -23.85 13.03
N GLY A 137 -2.86 -24.40 14.04
CA GLY A 137 -2.98 -25.85 14.25
C GLY A 137 -1.70 -26.54 14.74
N LYS A 138 -0.61 -25.80 14.99
CA LYS A 138 0.66 -26.33 15.48
C LYS A 138 0.79 -26.10 16.98
N ALA A 139 1.43 -27.06 17.64
CA ALA A 139 1.93 -26.90 18.99
C ALA A 139 3.44 -26.62 18.95
N LYS A 140 3.86 -25.52 19.57
CA LYS A 140 5.28 -25.12 19.64
C LYS A 140 5.62 -24.66 21.05
N THR A 141 6.89 -24.76 21.42
CA THR A 141 7.38 -24.13 22.66
C THR A 141 7.50 -22.62 22.43
N PHE A 142 7.38 -21.83 23.50
CA PHE A 142 7.60 -20.39 23.42
C PHE A 142 8.99 -20.06 22.84
N LYS A 143 10.03 -20.79 23.26
CA LYS A 143 11.38 -20.66 22.69
C LYS A 143 11.41 -20.98 21.19
N GLY A 144 10.75 -22.06 20.76
CA GLY A 144 10.70 -22.42 19.34
C GLY A 144 10.00 -21.38 18.48
N ILE A 145 8.94 -20.74 19.01
CA ILE A 145 8.29 -19.59 18.35
C ILE A 145 9.29 -18.45 18.16
N LEU A 146 9.99 -18.06 19.23
CA LEU A 146 10.95 -16.97 19.14
C LEU A 146 12.11 -17.34 18.18
N GLU A 147 12.65 -18.55 18.23
CA GLU A 147 13.73 -18.99 17.34
C GLU A 147 13.35 -18.89 15.86
N GLU A 148 12.07 -19.14 15.52
CA GLU A 148 11.56 -19.07 14.15
C GLU A 148 11.20 -17.65 13.70
N THR A 149 10.80 -16.77 14.63
CA THR A 149 10.20 -15.48 14.24
C THR A 149 10.93 -14.24 14.73
N TYR A 150 11.75 -14.32 15.78
CA TYR A 150 12.31 -13.15 16.46
C TYR A 150 13.19 -12.30 15.55
N MET A 151 13.96 -12.91 14.65
CA MET A 151 14.82 -12.18 13.71
C MET A 151 14.01 -11.43 12.65
N TYR A 152 12.78 -11.85 12.37
CA TYR A 152 12.00 -11.34 11.25
C TYR A 152 10.95 -10.30 11.66
N THR A 153 10.77 -10.08 12.97
CA THR A 153 9.82 -9.08 13.47
C THR A 153 10.51 -7.96 14.24
N ARG A 154 9.88 -6.79 14.30
CA ARG A 154 10.35 -5.64 15.10
C ARG A 154 10.00 -5.76 16.60
N PHE A 155 9.36 -6.85 17.01
CA PHE A 155 8.86 -7.02 18.37
C PHE A 155 9.92 -7.68 19.28
N VAL A 156 9.95 -7.28 20.54
CA VAL A 156 10.77 -7.88 21.60
C VAL A 156 9.95 -8.87 22.43
N GLU A 157 10.62 -9.69 23.25
CA GLU A 157 10.00 -10.80 23.98
C GLU A 157 8.77 -10.39 24.80
N ARG A 158 8.81 -9.22 25.46
CA ARG A 158 7.67 -8.69 26.23
C ARG A 158 6.41 -8.55 25.38
N HIS A 159 6.55 -8.18 24.10
CA HIS A 159 5.43 -8.05 23.18
C HIS A 159 4.86 -9.43 22.80
N TYR A 160 5.73 -10.41 22.55
CA TYR A 160 5.29 -11.80 22.31
C TYR A 160 4.55 -12.37 23.52
N LYS A 161 5.05 -12.13 24.74
CA LYS A 161 4.41 -12.59 25.97
C LYS A 161 3.01 -12.03 26.13
N ASN A 162 2.83 -10.70 26.04
CA ASN A 162 1.46 -10.19 26.19
C ASN A 162 0.58 -10.60 25.00
N ALA A 163 1.14 -10.76 23.78
CA ALA A 163 0.34 -11.15 22.62
C ALA A 163 -0.24 -12.56 22.79
N ILE A 164 0.56 -13.48 23.34
CA ILE A 164 0.11 -14.84 23.66
C ILE A 164 -0.90 -14.84 24.81
N LEU A 165 -0.71 -14.02 25.84
CA LEU A 165 -1.69 -13.90 26.94
C LEU A 165 -3.03 -13.36 26.46
N GLU A 166 -3.02 -12.36 25.57
CA GLU A 166 -4.24 -11.87 24.92
C GLU A 166 -4.88 -12.93 24.04
N LEU A 167 -4.09 -13.65 23.22
CA LEU A 167 -4.61 -14.75 22.39
C LEU A 167 -5.18 -15.91 23.21
N GLU A 168 -4.67 -16.15 24.42
CA GLU A 168 -5.24 -17.10 25.35
C GLU A 168 -6.58 -16.60 25.92
N SER A 169 -6.66 -15.30 26.28
CA SER A 169 -7.94 -14.70 26.72
C SER A 169 -9.00 -14.69 25.63
N GLU A 170 -8.58 -14.69 24.36
CA GLU A 170 -9.44 -14.80 23.18
C GLU A 170 -9.75 -16.26 22.79
N GLU A 171 -9.33 -17.25 23.58
CA GLU A 171 -9.50 -18.69 23.31
C GLU A 171 -8.90 -19.17 21.97
N LYS A 172 -7.88 -18.48 21.46
CA LYS A 172 -7.19 -18.83 20.21
C LYS A 172 -5.89 -19.60 20.42
N VAL A 173 -5.30 -19.49 21.61
CA VAL A 173 -4.09 -20.22 22.00
C VAL A 173 -4.32 -20.90 23.34
N LYS A 174 -4.01 -22.20 23.41
CA LYS A 174 -3.99 -22.95 24.67
C LYS A 174 -2.56 -23.01 25.20
N ILE A 175 -2.38 -22.62 26.47
CA ILE A 175 -1.09 -22.63 27.15
C ILE A 175 -1.02 -23.82 28.12
N GLU A 176 -0.07 -24.72 27.92
CA GLU A 176 0.17 -25.86 28.81
C GLU A 176 1.45 -25.62 29.65
N GLY A 177 1.33 -25.80 30.97
CA GLY A 177 2.45 -25.62 31.90
C GLY A 177 2.71 -24.17 32.33
N LYS A 178 1.67 -23.44 32.75
CA LYS A 178 1.82 -22.12 33.38
C LYS A 178 2.67 -22.23 34.66
N GLY A 179 3.70 -21.40 34.79
CA GLY A 179 4.46 -21.29 36.04
C GLY A 179 3.62 -20.67 37.18
N LYS A 180 4.16 -20.64 38.41
CA LYS A 180 3.55 -19.89 39.53
C LYS A 180 3.24 -18.44 39.06
N ARG A 181 1.99 -18.00 39.22
CA ARG A 181 1.42 -16.70 38.76
C ARG A 181 1.20 -16.53 37.23
N GLY A 182 1.17 -17.60 36.44
CA GLY A 182 0.77 -17.51 35.01
C GLY A 182 1.87 -17.05 34.04
N ALA A 183 3.14 -17.10 34.46
CA ALA A 183 4.26 -16.70 33.61
C ALA A 183 4.54 -17.71 32.47
N ILE A 184 4.71 -17.20 31.24
CA ILE A 184 5.16 -17.95 30.06
C ILE A 184 6.69 -18.11 30.13
N ARG A 185 7.17 -19.36 30.13
CA ARG A 185 8.59 -19.74 30.14
C ARG A 185 8.99 -20.30 28.77
N ASP A 186 10.28 -20.41 28.52
CA ASP A 186 10.84 -20.89 27.24
C ASP A 186 10.27 -22.24 26.79
N PHE A 187 10.09 -23.19 27.70
CA PHE A 187 9.56 -24.53 27.42
C PHE A 187 8.04 -24.63 27.54
N THR A 188 7.34 -23.52 27.81
CA THR A 188 5.88 -23.51 27.84
C THR A 188 5.34 -23.89 26.48
N ARG A 189 4.48 -24.91 26.45
CA ARG A 189 3.89 -25.43 25.21
C ARG A 189 2.66 -24.60 24.87
N LEU A 190 2.64 -24.07 23.65
CA LEU A 190 1.61 -23.21 23.11
C LEU A 190 0.97 -23.91 21.92
N THR A 191 -0.32 -24.17 22.04
CA THR A 191 -1.11 -24.82 21.00
C THR A 191 -2.03 -23.79 20.38
N PHE A 192 -1.76 -23.41 19.13
CA PHE A 192 -2.58 -22.48 18.39
C PHE A 192 -3.79 -23.23 17.83
N LEU A 193 -4.97 -22.91 18.36
CA LEU A 193 -6.18 -23.66 18.08
C LEU A 193 -6.66 -23.40 16.65
N HIS A 194 -7.23 -24.43 16.02
CA HIS A 194 -8.03 -24.24 14.81
C HIS A 194 -9.28 -23.45 15.20
N HIS A 195 -9.27 -22.14 15.00
CA HIS A 195 -10.49 -21.36 15.11
C HIS A 195 -11.32 -21.58 13.84
N ASN A 196 -12.24 -22.54 13.91
CA ASN A 196 -13.48 -22.55 13.14
C ASN A 196 -14.47 -21.69 13.92
N PRO A 197 -15.07 -20.63 13.35
CA PRO A 197 -16.23 -19.99 13.99
C PRO A 197 -17.34 -21.05 14.07
N GLY A 198 -17.84 -21.29 15.28
CA GLY A 198 -18.72 -22.42 15.59
C GLY A 198 -20.03 -22.46 14.79
N ILE A 199 -20.24 -23.63 14.18
CA ILE A 199 -21.46 -24.46 14.11
C ILE A 199 -22.74 -23.80 13.56
N ASP A 200 -23.12 -24.20 12.34
CA ASP A 200 -24.36 -24.96 12.19
C ASP A 200 -24.23 -26.07 11.14
N LEU A 201 -24.95 -27.15 11.43
CA LEU A 201 -24.92 -28.51 10.88
C LEU A 201 -24.96 -28.61 9.34
N PHE A 202 -23.93 -29.16 8.70
CA PHE A 202 -24.10 -29.99 7.49
C PHE A 202 -23.08 -31.14 7.49
N PRO A 203 -23.49 -32.37 7.17
CA PRO A 203 -22.60 -33.53 7.16
C PRO A 203 -21.53 -33.35 6.09
N ALA A 204 -20.33 -33.83 6.41
CA ALA A 204 -19.20 -33.87 5.50
C ALA A 204 -19.57 -34.65 4.23
N SER A 205 -19.92 -33.93 3.18
CA SER A 205 -19.75 -34.42 1.82
C SER A 205 -18.37 -33.98 1.38
N SER A 206 -17.58 -34.93 0.89
CA SER A 206 -16.44 -34.68 0.02
C SER A 206 -16.93 -33.95 -1.24
N THR A 207 -17.18 -32.65 -1.12
CA THR A 207 -17.54 -31.82 -2.27
C THR A 207 -16.24 -31.51 -2.99
N GLN A 208 -16.06 -32.07 -4.18
CA GLN A 208 -15.27 -31.44 -5.23
C GLN A 208 -15.48 -29.92 -5.12
N ILE A 209 -14.42 -29.13 -4.97
CA ILE A 209 -14.54 -27.66 -4.99
C ILE A 209 -15.24 -27.34 -6.31
N ALA A 210 -16.52 -26.96 -6.23
CA ALA A 210 -17.31 -26.70 -7.41
C ALA A 210 -16.58 -25.63 -8.22
N LYS A 211 -16.31 -25.92 -9.50
CA LYS A 211 -15.59 -25.01 -10.38
C LYS A 211 -16.27 -23.64 -10.34
N LEU A 212 -15.53 -22.61 -9.93
CA LEU A 212 -16.06 -21.25 -9.84
C LEU A 212 -16.50 -20.79 -11.24
N ARG A 213 -17.72 -20.25 -11.33
CA ARG A 213 -18.29 -19.81 -12.61
C ARG A 213 -17.98 -18.34 -12.88
N VAL A 214 -17.47 -18.04 -14.07
CA VAL A 214 -17.39 -16.66 -14.57
C VAL A 214 -18.68 -16.29 -15.30
N HIS A 215 -19.31 -15.18 -14.87
CA HIS A 215 -20.57 -14.70 -15.45
C HIS A 215 -20.32 -13.58 -16.45
N TYR A 216 -21.02 -13.64 -17.58
CA TYR A 216 -20.93 -12.65 -18.65
C TYR A 216 -22.28 -11.98 -18.88
N LYS A 217 -22.25 -10.73 -19.35
CA LYS A 217 -23.42 -9.98 -19.79
C LYS A 217 -23.04 -9.09 -20.97
N LYS A 218 -24.03 -8.76 -21.81
CA LYS A 218 -23.88 -7.76 -22.87
C LYS A 218 -23.93 -6.35 -22.26
N TYR A 219 -22.84 -5.61 -22.38
CA TYR A 219 -22.71 -4.22 -21.96
C TYR A 219 -22.72 -3.28 -23.18
N ASN A 220 -23.33 -2.11 -23.02
CA ASN A 220 -23.19 -1.00 -23.96
C ASN A 220 -22.06 -0.10 -23.45
N GLU A 221 -21.01 0.10 -24.26
CA GLU A 221 -19.88 0.97 -23.93
C GLU A 221 -20.20 2.45 -24.24
N LEU A 222 -19.36 3.37 -23.76
CA LEU A 222 -19.53 4.83 -23.98
C LEU A 222 -19.50 5.24 -25.48
N ASN A 223 -18.87 4.43 -26.32
CA ASN A 223 -18.85 4.58 -27.77
C ASN A 223 -20.07 3.96 -28.47
N ARG A 224 -21.08 3.51 -27.72
CA ARG A 224 -22.30 2.79 -28.17
C ARG A 224 -22.06 1.40 -28.76
N ARG A 225 -20.85 0.86 -28.70
CA ARG A 225 -20.60 -0.55 -29.07
C ARG A 225 -21.16 -1.47 -28.00
N LYS A 226 -21.65 -2.63 -28.45
CA LYS A 226 -22.13 -3.69 -27.56
C LYS A 226 -21.06 -4.77 -27.47
N ARG A 227 -20.65 -5.13 -26.25
CA ARG A 227 -19.68 -6.21 -26.02
C ARG A 227 -20.17 -7.13 -24.91
N THR A 228 -19.94 -8.42 -25.08
CA THR A 228 -20.13 -9.39 -23.99
C THR A 228 -18.88 -9.33 -23.12
N LEU A 229 -19.03 -8.86 -21.88
CA LEU A 229 -17.95 -8.67 -20.93
C LEU A 229 -18.27 -9.42 -19.63
N VAL A 230 -17.21 -9.68 -18.86
CA VAL A 230 -17.33 -10.30 -17.52
C VAL A 230 -18.09 -9.37 -16.60
N THR A 231 -19.13 -9.90 -15.95
CA THR A 231 -19.93 -9.21 -14.94
C THR A 231 -19.37 -9.47 -13.54
N LYS A 232 -19.07 -10.73 -13.22
CA LYS A 232 -18.58 -11.16 -11.90
C LYS A 232 -18.05 -12.58 -11.93
N VAL A 233 -17.26 -12.94 -10.92
CA VAL A 233 -16.87 -14.33 -10.63
C VAL A 233 -17.72 -14.83 -9.46
N ASN A 234 -18.44 -15.92 -9.69
CA ASN A 234 -19.35 -16.55 -8.74
C ASN A 234 -20.34 -15.53 -8.13
N ASP A 235 -20.32 -15.36 -6.81
CA ASP A 235 -21.17 -14.43 -6.06
C ASP A 235 -20.86 -12.94 -6.34
N GLY A 236 -19.70 -12.62 -6.94
CA GLY A 236 -19.24 -11.26 -7.16
C GLY A 236 -18.68 -10.58 -5.91
N SER A 237 -18.45 -11.35 -4.85
CA SER A 237 -17.87 -10.85 -3.61
C SER A 237 -16.42 -10.44 -3.78
N ILE A 238 -15.63 -11.13 -4.62
CA ILE A 238 -14.22 -10.78 -4.89
C ILE A 238 -14.06 -10.02 -6.21
N ILE A 239 -14.62 -10.51 -7.31
CA ILE A 239 -14.48 -9.87 -8.63
C ILE A 239 -15.85 -9.54 -9.17
N ALA A 240 -16.11 -8.26 -9.40
CA ALA A 240 -17.35 -7.77 -9.98
C ALA A 240 -17.11 -6.50 -10.80
N ARG A 241 -17.90 -6.31 -11.85
CA ARG A 241 -17.87 -5.11 -12.67
C ARG A 241 -18.62 -3.99 -11.97
N PHE A 242 -17.95 -2.86 -11.81
CA PHE A 242 -18.59 -1.61 -11.45
C PHE A 242 -19.39 -1.10 -12.65
N ASP A 243 -20.73 -1.15 -12.55
CA ASP A 243 -21.66 -0.68 -13.58
C ASP A 243 -22.71 0.32 -13.05
N LYS A 244 -22.39 0.98 -11.93
CA LYS A 244 -23.28 1.93 -11.24
C LYS A 244 -23.46 3.26 -11.95
N THR A 245 -22.69 3.54 -13.01
CA THR A 245 -22.84 4.75 -13.82
C THR A 245 -23.59 4.41 -15.10
N PRO A 246 -24.81 4.95 -15.31
CA PRO A 246 -25.54 4.72 -16.55
C PRO A 246 -24.83 5.36 -17.73
N LEU A 247 -25.18 4.94 -18.95
CA LEU A 247 -24.69 5.62 -20.14
C LEU A 247 -25.23 7.05 -20.20
N PRO A 248 -24.39 8.03 -20.57
CA PRO A 248 -24.83 9.41 -20.58
C PRO A 248 -25.73 9.70 -21.78
N GLU A 249 -26.85 10.38 -21.52
CA GLU A 249 -27.83 10.83 -22.51
C GLU A 249 -27.96 12.36 -22.49
N LYS A 250 -27.90 12.96 -21.30
CA LYS A 250 -28.05 14.39 -21.05
C LYS A 250 -26.69 15.06 -20.82
N PRO A 251 -26.56 16.37 -21.08
CA PRO A 251 -25.34 17.13 -20.79
C PRO A 251 -24.88 17.03 -19.32
N THR A 252 -25.82 16.91 -18.39
CA THR A 252 -25.58 16.80 -16.95
C THR A 252 -25.20 15.40 -16.47
N ASP A 253 -25.26 14.39 -17.35
CA ASP A 253 -24.94 13.02 -16.98
C ASP A 253 -23.43 12.84 -16.78
N VAL A 254 -23.08 12.09 -15.74
CA VAL A 254 -21.70 11.79 -15.38
C VAL A 254 -21.13 10.70 -16.27
N VAL A 255 -19.95 10.96 -16.83
CA VAL A 255 -19.14 10.00 -17.56
C VAL A 255 -18.23 9.24 -16.59
N CYS A 256 -18.43 7.93 -16.49
CA CYS A 256 -17.51 6.99 -15.85
C CYS A 256 -17.64 5.64 -16.58
N PRO A 257 -16.57 5.11 -17.19
CA PRO A 257 -16.63 3.80 -17.83
C PRO A 257 -16.84 2.70 -16.79
N HIS A 258 -17.39 1.56 -17.21
CA HIS A 258 -17.49 0.37 -16.38
C HIS A 258 -16.13 -0.33 -16.34
N PHE A 259 -15.70 -0.79 -15.16
CA PHE A 259 -14.41 -1.46 -14.95
C PHE A 259 -14.56 -2.59 -13.93
N LEU A 260 -13.60 -3.51 -13.87
CA LEU A 260 -13.62 -4.59 -12.89
C LEU A 260 -12.98 -4.15 -11.58
N GLU A 261 -13.64 -4.49 -10.48
CA GLU A 261 -13.12 -4.35 -9.12
C GLU A 261 -12.56 -5.70 -8.68
N LEU A 262 -11.35 -5.71 -8.11
CA LEU A 262 -10.85 -6.80 -7.29
C LEU A 262 -10.99 -6.38 -5.83
N LYS A 263 -12.11 -6.80 -5.24
CA LYS A 263 -12.57 -6.49 -3.89
C LYS A 263 -11.83 -7.33 -2.86
N TRP A 264 -10.51 -7.20 -2.79
CA TRP A 264 -9.68 -8.01 -1.88
C TRP A 264 -9.87 -7.63 -0.39
N ALA A 265 -10.27 -6.39 -0.12
CA ALA A 265 -10.48 -5.87 1.22
C ALA A 265 -11.55 -4.78 1.24
N TYR A 266 -11.96 -4.36 2.43
CA TYR A 266 -12.81 -3.20 2.68
C TYR A 266 -12.21 -2.31 3.76
N GLY A 267 -12.55 -1.02 3.75
CA GLY A 267 -12.06 -0.07 4.76
C GLY A 267 -10.68 0.45 4.43
N CYS A 268 -10.16 1.38 5.23
CA CYS A 268 -8.93 2.08 4.92
C CYS A 268 -8.32 2.67 6.21
N PRO A 269 -7.00 2.52 6.45
CA PRO A 269 -6.35 3.07 7.64
C PRO A 269 -6.18 4.59 7.56
N PHE A 270 -6.30 5.17 6.35
CA PHE A 270 -6.23 6.62 6.17
C PHE A 270 -7.57 7.30 6.50
N ASP A 271 -7.49 8.42 7.20
CA ASP A 271 -8.63 9.24 7.57
C ASP A 271 -8.71 10.52 6.73
N CYS A 272 -8.93 10.39 5.41
CA CYS A 272 -9.09 11.57 4.56
C CYS A 272 -10.41 12.30 4.90
N SER A 273 -10.38 13.64 4.94
CA SER A 273 -11.54 14.44 5.35
C SER A 273 -12.75 14.31 4.44
N TRP A 274 -12.58 13.90 3.18
CA TRP A 274 -13.65 13.72 2.18
C TRP A 274 -13.84 12.26 1.74
N CYS A 275 -13.33 11.30 2.52
CA CYS A 275 -13.34 9.89 2.12
C CYS A 275 -14.77 9.37 1.91
N TYR A 276 -15.14 9.05 0.67
CA TYR A 276 -16.48 8.53 0.36
C TYR A 276 -16.76 7.17 1.02
N LEU A 277 -15.73 6.44 1.44
CA LEU A 277 -15.88 5.20 2.21
C LEU A 277 -16.64 5.46 3.52
N LYS A 278 -16.53 6.65 4.13
CA LYS A 278 -17.30 7.03 5.34
C LYS A 278 -18.79 6.92 5.12
N GLY A 279 -19.26 7.39 3.95
CA GLY A 279 -20.66 7.26 3.54
C GLY A 279 -21.01 5.83 3.11
N THR A 280 -20.08 5.13 2.47
CA THR A 280 -20.29 3.76 1.94
C THR A 280 -20.44 2.74 3.06
N PHE A 281 -19.60 2.82 4.10
CA PHE A 281 -19.57 1.89 5.22
C PHE A 281 -20.29 2.40 6.47
N ARG A 282 -21.13 3.44 6.36
CA ARG A 282 -21.83 4.08 7.49
C ARG A 282 -22.70 3.14 8.35
N PHE A 283 -23.13 2.02 7.79
CA PHE A 283 -23.97 1.03 8.47
C PHE A 283 -23.19 -0.19 8.95
N ARG A 284 -21.87 -0.21 8.75
CA ARG A 284 -21.02 -1.27 9.31
C ARG A 284 -20.71 -0.95 10.77
N PRO A 285 -20.83 -1.91 11.69
CA PRO A 285 -20.45 -1.72 13.09
C PRO A 285 -19.01 -1.21 13.24
N ASP A 286 -18.08 -1.77 12.45
CA ASP A 286 -16.65 -1.39 12.48
C ASP A 286 -16.30 -0.18 11.60
N GLY A 287 -17.30 0.47 10.99
CA GLY A 287 -17.11 1.64 10.13
C GLY A 287 -16.05 1.44 9.04
N LEU A 288 -14.98 2.25 9.11
CA LEU A 288 -13.86 2.25 8.16
C LEU A 288 -12.73 1.28 8.50
N LYS A 289 -12.82 0.53 9.61
CA LYS A 289 -11.75 -0.38 10.03
C LYS A 289 -11.36 -1.30 8.86
N PRO A 290 -10.07 -1.34 8.48
CA PRO A 290 -9.59 -2.21 7.41
C PRO A 290 -9.91 -3.68 7.72
N VAL A 291 -10.47 -4.39 6.74
CA VAL A 291 -10.71 -5.82 6.80
C VAL A 291 -10.27 -6.45 5.48
N VAL A 292 -9.25 -7.29 5.55
CA VAL A 292 -8.79 -8.12 4.42
C VAL A 292 -9.71 -9.34 4.33
N LYS A 293 -10.09 -9.72 3.11
CA LYS A 293 -10.87 -10.95 2.91
C LYS A 293 -9.97 -12.17 2.93
N ASP A 294 -10.60 -13.33 3.06
CA ASP A 294 -9.92 -14.61 2.96
C ASP A 294 -9.10 -14.73 1.66
N TYR A 295 -7.79 -14.92 1.83
CA TYR A 295 -6.83 -15.07 0.74
C TYR A 295 -7.12 -16.28 -0.14
N GLU A 296 -7.63 -17.39 0.41
CA GLU A 296 -7.99 -18.59 -0.38
C GLU A 296 -9.15 -18.27 -1.33
N LYS A 297 -10.14 -17.50 -0.84
CA LYS A 297 -11.23 -17.01 -1.68
C LYS A 297 -10.74 -16.00 -2.72
N ILE A 298 -9.82 -15.10 -2.37
CA ILE A 298 -9.24 -14.16 -3.34
C ILE A 298 -8.47 -14.92 -4.43
N GLU A 299 -7.66 -15.89 -4.03
CA GLU A 299 -6.83 -16.69 -4.94
C GLU A 299 -7.69 -17.46 -5.93
N SER A 300 -8.64 -18.26 -5.42
CA SER A 300 -9.50 -19.09 -6.25
C SER A 300 -10.34 -18.27 -7.24
N HIS A 301 -10.93 -17.16 -6.81
CA HIS A 301 -11.68 -16.26 -7.71
C HIS A 301 -10.77 -15.61 -8.76
N THR A 302 -9.55 -15.23 -8.38
CA THR A 302 -8.59 -14.62 -9.30
C THR A 302 -8.08 -15.63 -10.32
N LYS A 303 -7.75 -16.87 -9.92
CA LYS A 303 -7.37 -17.94 -10.84
C LYS A 303 -8.48 -18.24 -11.85
N ALA A 304 -9.72 -18.43 -11.37
CA ALA A 304 -10.87 -18.65 -12.26
C ALA A 304 -11.04 -17.51 -13.27
N PHE A 305 -10.82 -16.26 -12.85
CA PHE A 305 -10.84 -15.11 -13.76
C PHE A 305 -9.72 -15.17 -14.81
N LEU A 306 -8.46 -15.34 -14.37
CA LEU A 306 -7.29 -15.32 -15.26
C LEU A 306 -7.30 -16.49 -16.26
N GLU A 307 -7.90 -17.62 -15.89
CA GLU A 307 -8.01 -18.81 -16.75
C GLU A 307 -9.15 -18.69 -17.78
N GLU A 308 -10.35 -18.25 -17.35
CA GLU A 308 -11.55 -18.29 -18.21
C GLU A 308 -11.73 -17.05 -19.09
N VAL A 309 -11.24 -15.89 -18.66
CA VAL A 309 -11.51 -14.61 -19.35
C VAL A 309 -10.49 -14.40 -20.47
N LYS A 310 -10.98 -14.26 -21.71
CA LYS A 310 -10.11 -14.15 -22.90
C LYS A 310 -9.98 -12.74 -23.45
N SER A 311 -10.74 -11.78 -22.92
CA SER A 311 -10.62 -10.36 -23.27
C SER A 311 -9.72 -9.62 -22.28
N PRO A 312 -8.80 -8.74 -22.74
CA PRO A 312 -7.97 -7.93 -21.83
C PRO A 312 -8.83 -7.10 -20.88
N GLU A 313 -8.46 -7.10 -19.60
CA GLU A 313 -9.20 -6.43 -18.53
C GLU A 313 -8.21 -5.91 -17.47
N ILE A 314 -8.62 -4.86 -16.76
CA ILE A 314 -7.88 -4.30 -15.62
C ILE A 314 -8.73 -4.47 -14.36
N LEU A 315 -8.14 -5.05 -13.32
CA LEU A 315 -8.79 -5.25 -12.03
C LEU A 315 -8.33 -4.18 -11.03
N ASN A 316 -9.23 -3.26 -10.68
CA ASN A 316 -8.98 -2.19 -9.74
C ASN A 316 -9.10 -2.68 -8.29
N THR A 317 -8.02 -2.59 -7.51
CA THR A 317 -7.95 -3.03 -6.12
C THR A 317 -8.27 -1.94 -5.09
N GLY A 318 -8.50 -0.70 -5.56
CA GLY A 318 -8.59 0.50 -4.71
C GLY A 318 -9.97 1.17 -4.62
N GLU A 319 -11.05 0.53 -5.10
CA GLU A 319 -12.40 1.14 -5.11
C GLU A 319 -13.10 1.10 -3.73
N ILE A 320 -12.68 0.22 -2.82
CA ILE A 320 -13.32 0.03 -1.50
C ILE A 320 -12.29 -0.16 -0.37
N ALA A 321 -11.01 -0.04 -0.71
CA ALA A 321 -9.86 -0.13 0.17
C ALA A 321 -8.71 0.68 -0.43
N ASP A 322 -7.65 0.94 0.35
CA ASP A 322 -6.39 1.40 -0.23
C ASP A 322 -5.52 0.19 -0.61
N SER A 323 -5.07 0.14 -1.86
CA SER A 323 -4.39 -1.04 -2.42
C SER A 323 -3.09 -1.42 -1.70
N LEU A 324 -2.46 -0.50 -0.96
CA LEU A 324 -1.21 -0.75 -0.22
C LEU A 324 -1.40 -0.62 1.30
N MET A 325 -2.63 -0.76 1.81
CA MET A 325 -2.87 -0.64 3.25
C MET A 325 -2.32 -1.82 4.08
N HIS A 326 -1.99 -2.95 3.46
CA HIS A 326 -1.55 -4.16 4.14
C HIS A 326 -0.06 -4.50 3.90
N GLU A 327 0.74 -3.52 3.47
CA GLU A 327 2.13 -3.75 3.04
C GLU A 327 3.12 -4.02 4.18
N ASN A 328 2.77 -3.71 5.44
CA ASN A 328 3.58 -4.09 6.60
C ASN A 328 3.39 -5.56 7.02
N SER A 329 2.40 -6.25 6.44
CA SER A 329 2.13 -7.65 6.75
C SER A 329 3.12 -8.59 6.05
N VAL A 330 3.37 -9.76 6.65
CA VAL A 330 4.10 -10.85 6.00
C VAL A 330 3.33 -11.36 4.79
N SER A 331 2.00 -11.38 4.86
CA SER A 331 1.08 -11.61 3.75
C SER A 331 0.71 -10.30 3.04
N ALA A 332 1.70 -9.44 2.75
CA ALA A 332 1.46 -8.20 2.02
C ALA A 332 0.68 -8.48 0.72
N PHE A 333 -0.38 -7.70 0.49
CA PHE A 333 -1.29 -7.94 -0.63
C PHE A 333 -0.55 -7.85 -1.98
N SER A 334 0.39 -6.91 -2.12
CA SER A 334 1.24 -6.80 -3.31
C SER A 334 2.01 -8.09 -3.61
N LYS A 335 2.66 -8.69 -2.61
CA LYS A 335 3.43 -9.95 -2.73
C LYS A 335 2.56 -11.15 -3.07
N PHE A 336 1.29 -11.12 -2.68
CA PHE A 336 0.34 -12.17 -3.00
C PHE A 336 -0.23 -12.06 -4.42
N ILE A 337 -0.75 -10.88 -4.79
CA ILE A 337 -1.55 -10.74 -6.01
C ILE A 337 -0.71 -10.50 -7.26
N ILE A 338 0.40 -9.76 -7.16
CA ILE A 338 1.22 -9.40 -8.33
C ILE A 338 1.75 -10.66 -9.02
N PRO A 339 2.35 -11.65 -8.34
CA PRO A 339 2.84 -12.87 -9.00
C PRO A 339 1.75 -13.63 -9.79
N MET A 340 0.51 -13.62 -9.31
CA MET A 340 -0.60 -14.25 -10.04
C MET A 340 -0.86 -13.55 -11.39
N PHE A 341 -0.82 -12.22 -11.41
CA PHE A 341 -1.00 -11.46 -12.65
C PHE A 341 0.23 -11.57 -13.57
N GLU A 342 1.44 -11.58 -13.03
CA GLU A 342 2.66 -11.75 -13.84
C GLU A 342 2.78 -13.15 -14.47
N SER A 343 2.05 -14.15 -13.96
CA SER A 343 2.01 -15.50 -14.56
C SER A 343 1.35 -15.56 -15.96
N GLN A 344 0.72 -14.47 -16.41
CA GLN A 344 -0.03 -14.39 -17.66
C GLN A 344 0.21 -13.05 -18.40
N ARG A 345 -0.20 -12.92 -19.67
CA ARG A 345 0.13 -11.76 -20.54
C ARG A 345 -1.07 -10.90 -21.00
N LEU A 346 -2.28 -11.21 -20.54
CA LEU A 346 -3.54 -10.62 -21.00
C LEU A 346 -4.14 -9.55 -20.08
N HIS A 347 -4.15 -9.77 -18.77
CA HIS A 347 -4.84 -8.93 -17.79
C HIS A 347 -3.86 -8.11 -16.95
N LYS A 348 -4.31 -6.97 -16.42
CA LYS A 348 -3.54 -6.20 -15.44
C LYS A 348 -4.26 -6.05 -14.12
N VAL A 349 -3.48 -5.95 -13.05
CA VAL A 349 -3.97 -5.49 -11.75
C VAL A 349 -3.60 -4.02 -11.56
N LEU A 350 -4.58 -3.22 -11.16
CA LEU A 350 -4.41 -1.80 -10.87
C LEU A 350 -4.46 -1.57 -9.36
N PHE A 351 -3.36 -1.07 -8.82
CA PHE A 351 -3.28 -0.52 -7.48
C PHE A 351 -3.63 0.96 -7.54
N LEU A 352 -4.52 1.43 -6.66
CA LEU A 352 -4.78 2.84 -6.42
C LEU A 352 -4.54 3.13 -4.95
N THR A 353 -3.54 3.96 -4.65
CA THR A 353 -3.06 4.14 -3.28
C THR A 353 -2.77 5.59 -2.90
N LYS A 354 -2.92 5.84 -1.61
CA LYS A 354 -2.44 6.94 -0.80
C LYS A 354 -1.46 6.41 0.26
N SER A 355 -0.69 5.37 -0.03
CA SER A 355 0.42 4.92 0.83
C SER A 355 1.74 5.39 0.24
N SER A 356 2.67 5.77 1.11
CA SER A 356 4.09 5.92 0.76
C SER A 356 4.88 4.63 1.01
N ASN A 357 4.26 3.61 1.62
CA ASN A 357 4.88 2.33 1.88
C ASN A 357 4.91 1.47 0.62
N VAL A 358 5.94 1.67 -0.18
CA VAL A 358 6.16 0.98 -1.47
C VAL A 358 7.29 -0.02 -1.41
N LYS A 359 7.79 -0.35 -0.21
CA LYS A 359 9.00 -1.17 -0.03
C LYS A 359 8.90 -2.51 -0.75
N ASN A 360 7.78 -3.23 -0.57
CA ASN A 360 7.60 -4.54 -1.19
C ASN A 360 7.61 -4.47 -2.71
N LEU A 361 7.03 -3.42 -3.31
CA LEU A 361 6.99 -3.26 -4.77
C LEU A 361 8.40 -3.23 -5.38
N MET A 362 9.41 -2.74 -4.65
CA MET A 362 10.81 -2.67 -5.12
C MET A 362 11.49 -4.04 -5.22
N HIS A 363 10.89 -5.06 -4.62
CA HIS A 363 11.44 -6.41 -4.51
C HIS A 363 10.61 -7.46 -5.27
N ILE A 364 9.56 -7.04 -5.99
CA ILE A 364 8.68 -7.92 -6.75
C ILE A 364 8.94 -7.71 -8.23
N TYR A 365 9.38 -8.76 -8.93
CA TYR A 365 9.63 -8.76 -10.38
C TYR A 365 8.91 -9.96 -11.02
N PRO A 366 8.47 -9.87 -12.30
CA PRO A 366 8.48 -8.70 -13.19
C PRO A 366 7.35 -7.69 -12.91
N HIS A 367 7.24 -6.63 -13.72
CA HIS A 367 6.27 -5.51 -13.52
C HIS A 367 5.28 -5.31 -14.68
N ASN A 368 5.15 -6.28 -15.58
CA ASN A 368 4.47 -6.08 -16.86
C ASN A 368 2.94 -5.96 -16.69
N GLN A 369 2.40 -6.66 -15.69
CA GLN A 369 0.97 -6.84 -15.49
C GLN A 369 0.40 -6.07 -14.32
N THR A 370 1.17 -5.10 -13.84
CA THR A 370 0.84 -4.32 -12.65
C THR A 370 0.91 -2.83 -12.95
N ILE A 371 -0.18 -2.13 -12.66
CA ILE A 371 -0.26 -0.68 -12.76
C ILE A 371 -0.33 -0.12 -11.36
N ILE A 372 0.57 0.81 -11.02
CA ILE A 372 0.55 1.49 -9.73
C ILE A 372 0.10 2.93 -9.92
N SER A 373 -1.13 3.22 -9.50
CA SER A 373 -1.71 4.55 -9.51
C SER A 373 -1.58 5.23 -8.15
N PHE A 374 -0.99 6.41 -8.13
CA PHE A 374 -0.94 7.25 -6.93
C PHE A 374 -2.03 8.31 -6.96
N SER A 375 -2.79 8.40 -5.87
CA SER A 375 -3.64 9.56 -5.64
C SER A 375 -2.79 10.69 -5.07
N LEU A 376 -2.60 11.74 -5.87
CA LEU A 376 -1.80 12.91 -5.50
C LEU A 376 -2.68 14.15 -5.40
N ASN A 377 -2.23 15.13 -4.64
CA ASN A 377 -2.90 16.40 -4.51
C ASN A 377 -1.89 17.52 -4.31
N ALA A 378 -2.34 18.77 -4.50
CA ALA A 378 -1.53 19.93 -4.19
C ALA A 378 -1.03 19.83 -2.74
N ILE A 379 0.25 20.15 -2.48
CA ILE A 379 0.88 19.99 -1.16
C ILE A 379 0.03 20.54 0.01
N PRO A 380 -0.50 21.79 -0.04
CA PRO A 380 -1.34 22.30 1.04
C PRO A 380 -2.65 21.52 1.21
N VAL A 381 -3.23 21.00 0.12
CA VAL A 381 -4.44 20.19 0.14
C VAL A 381 -4.16 18.83 0.78
N ALA A 382 -3.09 18.16 0.33
CA ALA A 382 -2.67 16.87 0.88
C ALA A 382 -2.32 16.97 2.36
N LYS A 383 -1.56 17.98 2.79
CA LYS A 383 -1.20 18.20 4.20
C LYS A 383 -2.44 18.41 5.07
N ARG A 384 -3.39 19.23 4.60
CA ARG A 384 -4.56 19.61 5.40
C ARG A 384 -5.58 18.49 5.57
N TRP A 385 -5.83 17.72 4.51
CA TRP A 385 -6.98 16.81 4.46
C TRP A 385 -6.64 15.35 4.14
N GLU A 386 -5.40 15.05 3.75
CA GLU A 386 -4.93 13.69 3.40
C GLU A 386 -3.66 13.27 4.17
N LYS A 387 -3.24 14.09 5.14
CA LYS A 387 -2.08 13.99 6.04
C LYS A 387 -0.68 14.14 5.40
N ALA A 388 -0.42 13.67 4.18
CA ALA A 388 0.93 13.77 3.59
C ALA A 388 1.02 13.73 2.05
N PRO A 389 2.02 14.40 1.43
CA PRO A 389 2.38 14.24 0.02
C PRO A 389 3.16 12.93 -0.24
N ARG A 390 3.07 12.37 -1.45
CA ARG A 390 3.55 11.00 -1.77
C ARG A 390 4.31 10.87 -3.09
N ILE A 391 4.81 11.98 -3.62
CA ILE A 391 5.47 12.05 -4.95
C ILE A 391 6.72 11.16 -4.98
N GLU A 392 7.51 11.16 -3.91
CA GLU A 392 8.73 10.34 -3.80
C GLU A 392 8.46 8.84 -3.87
N ALA A 393 7.33 8.38 -3.33
CA ALA A 393 6.94 6.97 -3.43
C ALA A 393 6.57 6.59 -4.87
N ALA A 394 5.90 7.49 -5.59
CA ALA A 394 5.58 7.29 -7.00
C ALA A 394 6.82 7.28 -7.88
N ALA A 395 7.79 8.16 -7.63
CA ALA A 395 9.07 8.19 -8.32
C ALA A 395 9.84 6.86 -8.15
N LYS A 396 9.94 6.35 -6.92
CA LYS A 396 10.59 5.05 -6.65
C LYS A 396 9.95 3.88 -7.40
N VAL A 397 8.61 3.85 -7.44
CA VAL A 397 7.87 2.80 -8.17
C VAL A 397 8.05 2.94 -9.68
N TYR A 398 8.12 4.16 -10.19
CA TYR A 398 8.44 4.41 -11.60
C TYR A 398 9.86 3.96 -11.95
N GLU A 399 10.86 4.32 -11.12
CA GLU A 399 12.26 3.91 -11.28
C GLU A 399 12.44 2.39 -11.24
N ALA A 400 11.63 1.68 -10.44
CA ALA A 400 11.64 0.22 -10.42
C ALA A 400 11.15 -0.38 -11.75
N GLY A 401 10.42 0.37 -12.58
CA GLY A 401 9.97 -0.07 -13.90
C GLY A 401 8.47 -0.39 -14.01
N TYR A 402 7.68 -0.04 -12.99
CA TYR A 402 6.22 -0.20 -13.06
C TYR A 402 5.57 0.82 -13.99
N GLU A 403 4.43 0.45 -14.59
CA GLU A 403 3.52 1.43 -15.18
C GLU A 403 2.90 2.30 -14.06
N VAL A 404 3.33 3.56 -13.96
CA VAL A 404 2.81 4.50 -12.96
C VAL A 404 1.77 5.43 -13.53
N ARG A 405 0.61 5.52 -12.87
CA ARG A 405 -0.45 6.49 -13.17
C ARG A 405 -0.62 7.48 -12.01
N ILE A 406 -1.14 8.66 -12.32
CA ILE A 406 -1.46 9.67 -11.31
C ILE A 406 -2.94 10.01 -11.39
N ARG A 407 -3.56 10.09 -10.21
CA ARG A 407 -4.93 10.55 -10.04
C ARG A 407 -4.97 11.76 -9.11
N ILE A 408 -5.27 12.93 -9.67
CA ILE A 408 -5.53 14.15 -8.92
C ILE A 408 -7.04 14.26 -8.72
N ASP A 409 -7.54 13.52 -7.73
CA ASP A 409 -8.97 13.46 -7.40
C ASP A 409 -9.14 13.26 -5.88
N PRO A 410 -9.61 14.27 -5.13
CA PRO A 410 -10.25 15.49 -5.62
C PRO A 410 -9.32 16.73 -5.73
N MET A 411 -9.48 17.50 -6.80
CA MET A 411 -9.01 18.88 -6.91
C MET A 411 -9.87 19.82 -6.05
N VAL A 412 -9.22 20.76 -5.33
CA VAL A 412 -9.85 21.67 -4.37
C VAL A 412 -9.47 23.13 -4.68
N PRO A 413 -10.43 24.06 -4.85
CA PRO A 413 -10.19 25.46 -5.19
C PRO A 413 -9.82 26.28 -3.94
N ILE A 414 -8.72 25.91 -3.28
CA ILE A 414 -8.13 26.72 -2.22
C ILE A 414 -7.59 28.05 -2.77
N ASN A 415 -7.27 29.00 -1.88
CA ASN A 415 -6.57 30.22 -2.30
C ASN A 415 -5.26 29.83 -3.00
N ASN A 416 -4.96 30.51 -4.12
CA ASN A 416 -3.81 30.21 -4.96
C ASN A 416 -3.76 28.76 -5.50
N TRP A 417 -4.91 28.07 -5.63
CA TRP A 417 -4.97 26.69 -6.11
C TRP A 417 -4.16 26.50 -7.40
N LYS A 418 -4.24 27.44 -8.35
CA LYS A 418 -3.56 27.34 -9.65
C LYS A 418 -2.06 27.16 -9.44
N LYS A 419 -1.41 28.05 -8.68
CA LYS A 419 0.02 27.94 -8.33
C LYS A 419 0.35 26.59 -7.70
N HIS A 420 -0.45 26.14 -6.74
CA HIS A 420 -0.16 24.90 -6.01
C HIS A 420 -0.32 23.63 -6.86
N TYR A 421 -1.30 23.57 -7.76
CA TYR A 421 -1.44 22.43 -8.66
C TYR A 421 -0.41 22.46 -9.80
N LEU A 422 -0.04 23.64 -10.33
CA LEU A 422 1.05 23.72 -11.30
C LEU A 422 2.38 23.25 -10.69
N GLN A 423 2.68 23.70 -9.47
CA GLN A 423 3.85 23.23 -8.72
C GLN A 423 3.84 21.71 -8.48
N LEU A 424 2.68 21.11 -8.18
CA LEU A 424 2.56 19.67 -8.07
C LEU A 424 2.97 18.97 -9.37
N LEU A 425 2.50 19.47 -10.52
CA LEU A 425 2.84 18.89 -11.82
C LEU A 425 4.31 19.05 -12.13
N ASP A 426 4.92 20.18 -11.81
CA ASP A 426 6.36 20.37 -11.99
C ASP A 426 7.15 19.33 -11.19
N LEU A 427 6.85 19.19 -9.89
CA LEU A 427 7.51 18.21 -9.03
C LEU A 427 7.34 16.76 -9.51
N VAL A 428 6.17 16.43 -10.06
CA VAL A 428 5.90 15.12 -10.65
C VAL A 428 6.77 14.90 -11.89
N PHE A 429 6.68 15.79 -12.88
CA PHE A 429 7.33 15.63 -14.17
C PHE A 429 8.85 15.87 -14.12
N GLU A 430 9.36 16.48 -13.06
CA GLU A 430 10.80 16.51 -12.73
C GLU A 430 11.33 15.14 -12.28
N ARG A 431 10.48 14.27 -11.74
CA ARG A 431 10.89 12.98 -11.16
C ARG A 431 10.54 11.79 -12.05
N PHE A 432 9.38 11.82 -12.69
CA PHE A 432 8.93 10.73 -13.55
C PHE A 432 7.84 11.17 -14.54
N ASN A 433 7.69 10.41 -15.62
CA ASN A 433 6.64 10.63 -16.62
C ASN A 433 5.49 9.62 -16.43
N PRO A 434 4.35 10.02 -15.85
CA PRO A 434 3.24 9.10 -15.61
C PRO A 434 2.62 8.62 -16.94
N GLU A 435 2.22 7.35 -17.03
CA GLU A 435 1.49 6.82 -18.18
C GLU A 435 0.17 7.58 -18.38
N ARG A 436 -0.45 8.03 -17.28
CA ARG A 436 -1.73 8.72 -17.28
C ARG A 436 -1.87 9.74 -16.16
N VAL A 437 -2.52 10.87 -16.46
CA VAL A 437 -3.00 11.82 -15.46
C VAL A 437 -4.52 11.87 -15.51
N THR A 438 -5.17 11.47 -14.42
CA THR A 438 -6.63 11.56 -14.27
C THR A 438 -7.00 12.67 -13.30
N LEU A 439 -7.84 13.61 -13.73
CA LEU A 439 -8.31 14.76 -12.93
C LEU A 439 -9.74 14.52 -12.45
N GLY A 440 -10.05 14.87 -11.21
CA GLY A 440 -11.42 14.91 -10.70
C GLY A 440 -11.56 15.96 -9.63
N SER A 441 -12.74 16.57 -9.50
CA SER A 441 -12.99 17.62 -8.52
C SER A 441 -13.60 17.07 -7.24
N LEU A 442 -13.47 17.85 -6.17
CA LEU A 442 -14.16 17.58 -4.91
C LEU A 442 -15.66 17.37 -5.12
N ARG A 443 -16.15 16.32 -4.46
CA ARG A 443 -17.53 15.86 -4.48
C ARG A 443 -17.85 15.19 -3.14
N GLY A 444 -19.07 15.39 -2.66
CA GLY A 444 -19.52 14.85 -1.39
C GLY A 444 -20.97 14.42 -1.44
N LEU A 445 -21.22 13.12 -1.27
CA LEU A 445 -22.56 12.63 -0.94
C LEU A 445 -22.94 13.12 0.46
N GLN A 446 -24.24 13.31 0.71
CA GLN A 446 -24.68 13.75 2.03
C GLN A 446 -24.27 12.76 3.13
N SER A 447 -24.32 11.45 2.84
CA SER A 447 -23.82 10.40 3.74
C SER A 447 -22.33 10.53 4.04
N THR A 448 -21.51 10.89 3.05
CA THR A 448 -20.08 11.18 3.25
C THR A 448 -19.91 12.37 4.17
N ILE A 449 -20.55 13.51 3.86
CA ILE A 449 -20.46 14.74 4.65
C ILE A 449 -20.85 14.49 6.11
N ASN A 450 -21.89 13.69 6.35
CA ASN A 450 -22.36 13.38 7.69
C ASN A 450 -21.32 12.59 8.51
N GLY A 451 -20.60 11.65 7.88
CA GLY A 451 -19.60 10.81 8.54
C GLY A 451 -18.22 11.45 8.72
N CYS A 452 -18.01 12.67 8.23
CA CYS A 452 -16.70 13.35 8.34
C CYS A 452 -16.58 14.18 9.61
N SER A 453 -15.46 14.02 10.32
CA SER A 453 -15.05 14.85 11.46
C SER A 453 -14.72 16.28 11.02
N ASP A 454 -13.81 16.43 10.04
CA ASP A 454 -13.50 17.72 9.41
C ASP A 454 -14.42 17.99 8.21
N LYS A 455 -15.25 19.03 8.33
CA LYS A 455 -16.18 19.50 7.29
C LYS A 455 -15.75 20.82 6.64
N SER A 456 -14.53 21.30 6.91
CA SER A 456 -14.03 22.59 6.39
C SER A 456 -13.95 22.67 4.86
N TRP A 457 -13.97 21.52 4.18
CA TRP A 457 -13.98 21.40 2.72
C TRP A 457 -15.39 21.53 2.10
N VAL A 458 -16.46 21.38 2.89
CA VAL A 458 -17.85 21.41 2.39
C VAL A 458 -18.21 22.77 1.81
N ARG A 459 -17.58 23.86 2.29
CA ARG A 459 -17.75 25.23 1.77
C ARG A 459 -17.45 25.38 0.28
N TYR A 460 -16.67 24.46 -0.30
CA TYR A 460 -16.35 24.47 -1.73
C TYR A 460 -17.43 23.80 -2.59
N LEU A 461 -18.39 23.10 -1.99
CA LEU A 461 -19.44 22.39 -2.71
C LEU A 461 -20.68 23.30 -2.89
N LYS A 462 -20.80 23.91 -4.06
CA LYS A 462 -21.85 24.90 -4.38
C LYS A 462 -22.96 24.35 -5.27
N GLU A 463 -22.72 23.24 -5.96
CA GLU A 463 -23.63 22.68 -6.96
C GLU A 463 -24.17 21.31 -6.52
N LYS A 464 -25.42 21.00 -6.85
CA LYS A 464 -25.99 19.65 -6.66
C LYS A 464 -25.81 18.82 -7.94
N SER A 465 -25.52 17.54 -7.78
CA SER A 465 -25.44 16.58 -8.88
C SER A 465 -26.03 15.23 -8.50
N ASN A 466 -26.23 14.36 -9.48
CA ASN A 466 -26.65 12.97 -9.27
C ASN A 466 -25.65 12.15 -8.42
N TRP A 467 -24.43 12.66 -8.21
CA TRP A 467 -23.38 12.04 -7.41
C TRP A 467 -23.04 12.86 -6.15
N GLY A 468 -24.01 13.60 -5.63
CA GLY A 468 -23.86 14.45 -4.44
C GLY A 468 -23.54 15.89 -4.77
N LYS A 469 -23.06 16.65 -3.79
CA LYS A 469 -22.68 18.05 -3.99
C LYS A 469 -21.28 18.12 -4.64
N LYS A 470 -21.08 19.09 -5.53
CA LYS A 470 -19.84 19.34 -6.27
C LYS A 470 -19.42 20.81 -6.17
N ILE A 471 -18.16 21.09 -6.50
CA ILE A 471 -17.71 22.44 -6.83
C ILE A 471 -18.51 22.95 -8.04
N ASP A 472 -18.79 24.25 -8.10
CA ASP A 472 -19.50 24.86 -9.23
C ASP A 472 -18.78 24.63 -10.57
N PHE A 473 -19.57 24.58 -11.64
CA PHE A 473 -19.11 24.28 -12.99
C PHE A 473 -17.96 25.16 -13.46
N GLU A 474 -18.08 26.49 -13.35
CA GLU A 474 -17.07 27.43 -13.86
C GLU A 474 -15.73 27.29 -13.12
N THR A 475 -15.76 27.09 -11.81
CA THR A 475 -14.53 26.83 -11.04
C THR A 475 -13.89 25.51 -11.47
N ARG A 476 -14.67 24.43 -11.64
CA ARG A 476 -14.15 23.15 -12.14
C ARG A 476 -13.53 23.28 -13.53
N LEU A 477 -14.22 23.98 -14.44
CA LEU A 477 -13.73 24.24 -15.80
C LEU A 477 -12.41 24.99 -15.77
N ALA A 478 -12.32 26.07 -15.00
CA ALA A 478 -11.09 26.84 -14.84
C ALA A 478 -9.93 25.98 -14.30
N MET A 479 -10.21 25.12 -13.32
CA MET A 479 -9.21 24.21 -12.75
C MET A 479 -8.71 23.19 -13.77
N TYR A 480 -9.61 22.51 -14.48
CA TYR A 480 -9.22 21.51 -15.47
C TYR A 480 -8.52 22.14 -16.67
N SER A 481 -9.03 23.24 -17.22
CA SER A 481 -8.41 23.95 -18.34
C SER A 481 -6.98 24.36 -18.01
N ALA A 482 -6.76 24.98 -16.83
CA ALA A 482 -5.43 25.41 -16.43
C ALA A 482 -4.40 24.25 -16.37
N ILE A 483 -4.82 23.08 -15.87
CA ILE A 483 -3.95 21.90 -15.79
C ILE A 483 -3.71 21.29 -17.17
N ILE A 484 -4.76 21.14 -17.97
CA ILE A 484 -4.68 20.55 -19.31
C ILE A 484 -3.80 21.42 -20.22
N GLU A 485 -4.00 22.73 -20.22
CA GLU A 485 -3.19 23.67 -21.00
C GLU A 485 -1.74 23.65 -20.55
N TYR A 486 -1.49 23.64 -19.24
CA TYR A 486 -0.12 23.58 -18.71
C TYR A 486 0.60 22.30 -19.13
N LEU A 487 -0.04 21.14 -18.97
CA LEU A 487 0.55 19.85 -19.37
C LEU A 487 0.84 19.78 -20.87
N LYS A 488 -0.06 20.29 -21.71
CA LYS A 488 0.16 20.35 -23.16
C LYS A 488 1.29 21.31 -23.52
N ALA A 489 1.25 22.55 -23.01
CA ALA A 489 2.18 23.60 -23.41
C ALA A 489 3.59 23.44 -22.82
N LYS A 490 3.71 23.00 -21.56
CA LYS A 490 5.00 22.91 -20.85
C LYS A 490 5.62 21.53 -20.83
N ARG A 491 4.81 20.46 -20.96
CA ARG A 491 5.28 19.07 -20.84
C ARG A 491 5.01 18.22 -22.07
N ASN A 492 4.40 18.79 -23.14
CA ASN A 492 3.95 18.07 -24.33
C ASN A 492 3.13 16.80 -23.99
N TYR A 493 2.35 16.87 -22.90
CA TYR A 493 1.67 15.72 -22.33
C TYR A 493 0.17 15.75 -22.67
N SER A 494 -0.34 14.66 -23.24
CA SER A 494 -1.70 14.58 -23.78
C SER A 494 -2.55 13.43 -23.23
N LYS A 495 -1.97 12.51 -22.45
CA LYS A 495 -2.67 11.35 -21.85
C LYS A 495 -3.45 11.75 -20.58
N ILE A 496 -4.42 12.64 -20.76
CA ILE A 496 -5.21 13.24 -19.68
C ILE A 496 -6.66 12.74 -19.74
N ALA A 497 -7.25 12.42 -18.59
CA ALA A 497 -8.64 12.00 -18.47
C ALA A 497 -9.35 12.71 -17.32
N LEU A 498 -10.69 12.73 -17.34
CA LEU A 498 -11.51 13.24 -16.24
C LEU A 498 -12.21 12.10 -15.50
N CYS A 499 -12.36 12.23 -14.19
CA CYS A 499 -13.02 11.27 -13.33
C CYS A 499 -14.39 11.80 -12.85
N LYS A 500 -15.44 11.06 -13.19
CA LYS A 500 -16.83 11.32 -12.79
C LYS A 500 -17.30 12.75 -13.11
N GLU A 501 -16.97 13.22 -14.31
CA GLU A 501 -17.38 14.54 -14.84
C GLU A 501 -18.52 14.47 -15.84
N THR A 502 -19.26 15.57 -15.96
CA THR A 502 -20.45 15.64 -16.82
C THR A 502 -20.10 15.69 -18.30
N VAL A 503 -20.97 15.21 -19.19
CA VAL A 503 -20.80 15.34 -20.65
C VAL A 503 -20.53 16.79 -21.06
N GLU A 504 -21.23 17.74 -20.45
CA GLU A 504 -21.02 19.17 -20.66
C GLU A 504 -19.58 19.60 -20.37
N MET A 505 -18.99 19.15 -19.26
CA MET A 505 -17.60 19.45 -18.92
C MET A 505 -16.62 18.90 -19.96
N TRP A 506 -16.84 17.65 -20.42
CA TRP A 506 -16.05 17.05 -21.50
C TRP A 506 -16.12 17.89 -22.79
N ASN A 507 -17.32 18.33 -23.17
CA ASN A 507 -17.53 19.16 -24.36
C ASN A 507 -16.85 20.53 -24.24
N LYS A 508 -16.97 21.21 -23.10
CA LYS A 508 -16.33 22.52 -22.87
C LYS A 508 -14.80 22.45 -22.92
N LEU A 509 -14.23 21.35 -22.41
CA LEU A 509 -12.79 21.08 -22.49
C LEU A 509 -12.33 20.54 -23.86
N LYS A 510 -13.25 20.40 -24.82
CA LYS A 510 -13.01 19.85 -26.16
C LYS A 510 -12.39 18.44 -26.10
N MET A 511 -12.80 17.63 -25.12
CA MET A 511 -12.35 16.26 -24.92
C MET A 511 -13.44 15.26 -25.34
N ASN A 512 -13.05 14.15 -25.97
CA ASN A 512 -13.99 13.13 -26.43
C ASN A 512 -14.17 12.01 -25.39
N TYR A 513 -15.24 12.09 -24.60
CA TYR A 513 -15.55 11.09 -23.57
C TYR A 513 -15.82 9.67 -24.12
N ARG A 514 -16.18 9.53 -25.40
CA ARG A 514 -16.42 8.21 -26.04
C ARG A 514 -15.12 7.45 -26.30
N LYS A 515 -13.97 8.14 -26.27
CA LYS A 515 -12.62 7.57 -26.42
C LYS A 515 -11.81 7.66 -25.13
N ILE A 516 -12.49 7.81 -23.98
CA ILE A 516 -11.84 7.95 -22.68
C ILE A 516 -10.89 6.78 -22.40
N LYS A 517 -9.70 7.10 -21.89
CA LYS A 517 -8.76 6.18 -21.26
C LYS A 517 -8.44 6.76 -19.89
N CYS A 518 -9.22 6.38 -18.87
CA CYS A 518 -9.04 6.90 -17.51
C CYS A 518 -8.18 5.95 -16.67
N ASN A 519 -8.04 6.24 -15.38
CA ASN A 519 -7.25 5.42 -14.47
C ASN A 519 -7.69 3.95 -14.43
N CYS A 520 -8.99 3.67 -14.51
CA CYS A 520 -9.56 2.34 -14.25
C CYS A 520 -9.68 1.42 -15.48
N ILE A 521 -9.28 1.89 -16.66
CA ILE A 521 -9.41 1.15 -17.93
C ILE A 521 -8.09 1.21 -18.72
N TRP A 522 -7.99 0.41 -19.78
CA TRP A 522 -6.82 0.34 -20.66
C TRP A 522 -6.46 1.68 -21.28
#